data_AF-A0A2H5V3D8-F1
#
_entry.id   AF-A0A2H5V3D8-F1
#
_cell.length_a   1.000
_cell.length_b   1.000
_cell.length_c   1.000
_cell.angle_alpha   90.00
_cell.angle_beta   90.00
_cell.angle_gamma   90.00
#
_symmetry.space_group_name_H-M   'P 1'
#
loop_
_entity.id
_entity.type
_entity.pdbx_description
1 polymer ?
#
loop_
_entity_poly.entity_id
_entity_poly.type
_entity_poly.pdbx_seq_one_letter_code
_entity_poly.pdbx_strand_id
1 'polypeptide(L)'
;MPIELSNVDWSLWIPIMLTLGAPTAGLMADRILAFPAPKFFKTIGIVSLAVFVITLTSSIAVNSSILQLILWGAVGGLLGTIALDIVRLTGVRLGEFPADMPKIFGMMWSGVAAKFMGNVIANLVKEIANMPEQQRNRMIAERVQWLSNLPDDARKMMMLAMMRGIEMLPDDKREVFVKSQIEALSTLPAEKRSVLMRTMDELVFSASSENIRENRGVIPAKLRMATPGGHKKMPKISVQDFFRLFPAAFSMTLKEEKISAARILFLGYLWHFINGATYGIAYTMLFGRGSWTLAILWGIFVFAVMMAVMPTMMPAIRFNYPRFFIFPFMAHIAMIVPLAICALYFMPAAASSASPGYLIVERFFPWLLYW
;
A
#
# COMPACT_ATOMS: atom_id res chain seq x y z
N MET A 1 -41.05 19.10 0.21
CA MET A 1 -41.21 18.06 1.25
C MET A 1 -39.83 17.78 1.84
N PRO A 2 -39.68 17.76 3.17
CA PRO A 2 -38.43 17.42 3.84
C PRO A 2 -38.03 15.95 3.59
N ILE A 3 -36.73 15.63 3.64
CA ILE A 3 -36.23 14.24 3.59
C ILE A 3 -36.46 13.62 4.98
N GLU A 4 -37.16 12.49 5.06
CA GLU A 4 -37.38 11.78 6.31
C GLU A 4 -36.15 10.97 6.73
N LEU A 5 -35.11 11.68 7.19
CA LEU A 5 -33.90 11.07 7.75
C LEU A 5 -34.12 10.47 9.16
N SER A 6 -35.33 10.59 9.72
CA SER A 6 -35.71 10.02 11.02
C SER A 6 -35.68 8.49 11.03
N ASN A 7 -35.74 7.86 9.86
CA ASN A 7 -35.69 6.39 9.73
C ASN A 7 -34.24 5.85 9.77
N VAL A 8 -33.22 6.72 9.72
CA VAL A 8 -31.82 6.32 9.83
C VAL A 8 -31.45 6.27 11.30
N ASP A 9 -31.03 5.09 11.79
CA ASP A 9 -30.47 4.96 13.12
C ASP A 9 -29.02 5.49 13.14
N TRP A 10 -28.91 6.81 13.32
CA TRP A 10 -27.63 7.51 13.35
C TRP A 10 -26.69 7.01 14.44
N SER A 11 -27.24 6.47 15.53
CA SER A 11 -26.46 5.94 16.66
C SER A 11 -25.67 4.68 16.29
N LEU A 12 -26.21 3.89 15.34
CA LEU A 12 -25.53 2.73 14.78
C LEU A 12 -24.74 3.09 13.51
N TRP A 13 -25.32 3.92 12.63
CA TRP A 13 -24.73 4.23 11.34
C TRP A 13 -23.37 4.94 11.44
N ILE A 14 -23.26 5.98 12.29
CA ILE A 14 -22.04 6.79 12.40
C ILE A 14 -20.85 5.96 12.90
N PRO A 15 -20.94 5.21 14.02
CA PRO A 15 -19.81 4.41 14.49
C PRO A 15 -19.36 3.35 13.48
N ILE A 16 -20.29 2.71 12.77
CA ILE A 16 -19.94 1.76 11.70
C ILE A 16 -19.14 2.49 10.62
N MET A 17 -19.65 3.57 10.06
CA MET A 17 -18.96 4.27 8.96
C MET A 17 -17.58 4.80 9.36
N LEU A 18 -17.41 5.28 10.59
CA LEU A 18 -16.10 5.70 11.11
C LEU A 18 -15.12 4.52 11.19
N THR A 19 -15.57 3.34 11.60
CA THR A 19 -14.71 2.16 11.74
C THR A 19 -14.37 1.49 10.41
N LEU A 20 -15.20 1.61 9.38
CA LEU A 20 -14.92 1.09 8.03
C LEU A 20 -13.70 1.74 7.36
N GLY A 21 -13.35 2.97 7.75
CA GLY A 21 -12.18 3.68 7.24
C GLY A 21 -10.86 3.19 7.83
N ALA A 22 -10.87 2.55 9.01
CA ALA A 22 -9.65 2.20 9.74
C ALA A 22 -8.72 1.25 8.96
N PRO A 23 -9.21 0.23 8.23
CA PRO A 23 -8.35 -0.59 7.40
C PRO A 23 -7.58 0.21 6.36
N THR A 24 -8.25 1.02 5.54
CA THR A 24 -7.56 1.83 4.51
C THR A 24 -6.65 2.89 5.15
N ALA A 25 -7.09 3.54 6.24
CA ALA A 25 -6.31 4.53 6.96
C ALA A 25 -5.00 3.95 7.53
N GLY A 26 -4.99 2.69 7.96
CA GLY A 26 -3.78 2.04 8.47
C GLY A 26 -2.67 1.93 7.43
N LEU A 27 -3.02 1.65 6.17
CA LEU A 27 -2.07 1.63 5.07
C LEU A 27 -1.53 3.03 4.77
N MET A 28 -2.42 4.03 4.76
CA MET A 28 -2.05 5.42 4.52
C MET A 28 -1.19 5.96 5.66
N ALA A 29 -1.47 5.62 6.91
CA ALA A 29 -0.66 6.04 8.06
C ALA A 29 0.78 5.48 7.99
N ASP A 30 0.94 4.21 7.61
CA ASP A 30 2.28 3.60 7.43
C ASP A 30 3.07 4.26 6.30
N ARG A 31 2.42 4.52 5.16
CA ARG A 31 3.11 5.03 3.97
C ARG A 31 3.30 6.54 3.97
N ILE A 32 2.25 7.26 4.37
CA ILE A 32 2.19 8.72 4.30
C ILE A 32 2.71 9.32 5.59
N LEU A 33 2.38 8.77 6.77
CA LEU A 33 2.76 9.32 8.09
C LEU A 33 3.94 8.60 8.73
N ALA A 34 4.52 7.60 8.06
CA ALA A 34 5.57 6.73 8.60
C ALA A 34 5.19 6.04 9.93
N PHE A 35 3.89 5.88 10.20
CA PHE A 35 3.40 5.27 11.43
C PHE A 35 3.28 3.75 11.26
N PRO A 36 4.12 2.92 11.92
CA PRO A 36 4.24 1.50 11.60
C PRO A 36 2.89 0.78 11.64
N ALA A 37 2.51 0.14 10.53
CA ALA A 37 1.25 -0.60 10.42
C ALA A 37 0.97 -1.56 11.60
N PRO A 38 1.94 -2.33 12.13
CA PRO A 38 1.70 -3.18 13.30
C PRO A 38 1.27 -2.39 14.55
N LYS A 39 1.81 -1.17 14.75
CA LYS A 39 1.42 -0.29 15.86
C LYS A 39 0.04 0.30 15.61
N PHE A 40 -0.27 0.69 14.38
CA PHE A 40 -1.62 1.12 13.99
C PHE A 40 -2.66 0.06 14.29
N PHE A 41 -2.43 -1.19 13.89
CA PHE A 41 -3.39 -2.25 14.16
C PHE A 41 -3.59 -2.51 15.65
N LYS A 42 -2.52 -2.49 16.44
CA LYS A 42 -2.63 -2.69 17.89
C LYS A 42 -3.36 -1.55 18.62
N THR A 43 -3.25 -0.33 18.12
CA THR A 43 -3.80 0.86 18.82
C THR A 43 -5.16 1.24 18.24
N ILE A 44 -5.18 1.72 17.00
CA ILE A 44 -6.39 2.21 16.33
C ILE A 44 -7.21 1.03 15.79
N GLY A 45 -6.56 0.00 15.23
CA GLY A 45 -7.25 -1.14 14.65
C GLY A 45 -8.08 -1.93 15.66
N ILE A 46 -7.53 -2.24 16.84
CA ILE A 46 -8.27 -2.96 17.90
C ILE A 46 -9.43 -2.12 18.42
N VAL A 47 -9.23 -0.83 18.67
CA VAL A 47 -10.31 0.06 19.13
C VAL A 47 -11.42 0.15 18.07
N SER A 48 -11.05 0.34 16.81
CA SER A 48 -12.00 0.37 15.70
C SER A 48 -12.77 -0.94 15.56
N LEU A 49 -12.09 -2.09 15.71
CA LEU A 49 -12.73 -3.39 15.67
C LEU A 49 -13.69 -3.59 16.85
N ALA A 50 -13.30 -3.18 18.06
CA ALA A 50 -14.15 -3.27 19.23
C ALA A 50 -15.42 -2.42 19.07
N VAL A 51 -15.29 -1.17 18.59
CA VAL A 51 -16.44 -0.31 18.28
C VAL A 51 -17.33 -0.96 17.22
N PHE A 52 -16.75 -1.47 16.13
CA PHE A 52 -17.51 -2.14 15.07
C PHE A 52 -18.29 -3.36 15.61
N VAL A 53 -17.66 -4.21 16.42
CA VAL A 53 -18.29 -5.41 17.01
C VAL A 53 -19.41 -5.02 17.99
N ILE A 54 -19.20 -4.01 18.83
CA ILE A 54 -20.23 -3.50 19.74
C ILE A 54 -21.43 -3.01 18.93
N THR A 55 -21.21 -2.13 17.94
CA THR A 55 -22.28 -1.57 17.13
C THR A 55 -23.00 -2.64 16.30
N LEU A 56 -22.27 -3.63 15.77
CA LEU A 56 -22.85 -4.78 15.07
C LEU A 56 -23.73 -5.62 16.01
N THR A 57 -23.26 -5.91 17.22
CA THR A 57 -24.01 -6.68 18.23
C THR A 57 -25.27 -5.92 18.67
N SER A 58 -25.16 -4.61 18.89
CA SER A 58 -26.31 -3.74 19.16
C SER A 58 -27.32 -3.75 18.01
N SER A 59 -26.85 -3.72 16.76
CA SER A 59 -27.71 -3.81 15.57
C SER A 59 -28.50 -5.12 15.52
N ILE A 60 -27.87 -6.24 15.93
CA ILE A 60 -28.54 -7.54 16.07
C ILE A 60 -29.61 -7.48 17.17
N ALA A 61 -29.26 -6.95 18.35
CA ALA A 61 -30.15 -6.92 19.51
C ALA A 61 -31.45 -6.13 19.26
N VAL A 62 -31.40 -5.08 18.44
CA VAL A 62 -32.57 -4.25 18.10
C VAL A 62 -33.22 -4.63 16.76
N ASN A 63 -32.76 -5.72 16.13
CA ASN A 63 -33.21 -6.17 14.80
C ASN A 63 -33.16 -5.04 13.73
N SER A 64 -32.07 -4.28 13.73
CA SER A 64 -31.90 -3.14 12.82
C SER A 64 -31.70 -3.60 11.37
N SER A 65 -32.31 -2.87 10.43
CA SER A 65 -32.06 -3.05 8.99
C SER A 65 -30.59 -2.83 8.59
N ILE A 66 -29.82 -2.10 9.41
CA ILE A 66 -28.38 -1.91 9.23
C ILE A 66 -27.64 -3.25 9.18
N LEU A 67 -28.09 -4.27 9.92
CA LEU A 67 -27.47 -5.60 9.89
C LEU A 67 -27.50 -6.21 8.47
N GLN A 68 -28.60 -6.03 7.74
CA GLN A 68 -28.72 -6.52 6.37
C GLN A 68 -27.81 -5.74 5.42
N LEU A 69 -27.67 -4.42 5.62
CA LEU A 69 -26.73 -3.59 4.86
C LEU A 69 -25.29 -4.08 5.08
N ILE A 70 -24.90 -4.33 6.32
CA ILE A 70 -23.56 -4.84 6.67
C ILE A 70 -23.35 -6.23 6.06
N LEU A 71 -24.28 -7.16 6.25
CA LEU A 71 -24.14 -8.54 5.80
C LEU A 71 -23.96 -8.62 4.28
N TRP A 72 -24.89 -8.03 3.52
CA TRP A 72 -24.85 -8.07 2.06
C TRP A 72 -23.73 -7.20 1.48
N GLY A 73 -23.39 -6.11 2.15
CA GLY A 73 -22.21 -5.30 1.80
C GLY A 73 -20.91 -6.08 2.01
N ALA A 74 -20.77 -6.81 3.11
CA ALA A 74 -19.59 -7.63 3.38
C ALA A 74 -19.48 -8.77 2.36
N VAL A 75 -20.55 -9.51 2.10
CA VAL A 75 -20.57 -10.60 1.10
C VAL A 75 -20.23 -10.05 -0.30
N GLY A 76 -20.91 -8.98 -0.72
CA GLY A 76 -20.65 -8.34 -2.01
C GLY A 76 -19.22 -7.80 -2.13
N GLY A 77 -18.69 -7.20 -1.07
CA GLY A 77 -17.31 -6.71 -1.01
C GLY A 77 -16.27 -7.83 -1.06
N LEU A 78 -16.50 -8.96 -0.39
CA LEU A 78 -15.64 -10.14 -0.45
C LEU A 78 -15.60 -10.74 -1.86
N LEU A 79 -16.77 -10.98 -2.46
CA LEU A 79 -16.87 -11.47 -3.83
C LEU A 79 -16.27 -10.49 -4.84
N GLY A 80 -16.49 -9.19 -4.62
CA GLY A 80 -15.86 -8.11 -5.38
C GLY A 80 -14.35 -8.15 -5.30
N THR A 81 -13.78 -8.43 -4.14
CA THR A 81 -12.32 -8.58 -3.97
C THR A 81 -11.79 -9.74 -4.80
N ILE A 82 -12.50 -10.87 -4.84
CA ILE A 82 -12.11 -12.02 -5.67
C ILE A 82 -12.12 -11.62 -7.16
N ALA A 83 -13.18 -10.97 -7.63
CA ALA A 83 -13.29 -10.50 -9.01
C ALA A 83 -12.20 -9.48 -9.37
N LEU A 84 -11.93 -8.52 -8.48
CA LEU A 84 -10.82 -7.57 -8.58
C LEU A 84 -9.49 -8.29 -8.73
N ASP A 85 -9.23 -9.30 -7.88
CA ASP A 85 -7.98 -10.05 -7.87
C ASP A 85 -7.73 -10.85 -9.14
N ILE A 86 -8.78 -11.41 -9.76
CA ILE A 86 -8.64 -12.08 -11.05
C ILE A 86 -8.05 -11.12 -12.09
N VAL A 87 -8.61 -9.90 -12.19
CA VAL A 87 -8.13 -8.87 -13.13
C VAL A 87 -6.75 -8.34 -12.72
N ARG A 88 -6.54 -8.04 -11.44
CA ARG A 88 -5.27 -7.51 -10.92
C ARG A 88 -4.13 -8.49 -11.13
N LEU A 89 -4.31 -9.76 -10.75
CA LEU A 89 -3.28 -10.80 -10.90
C LEU A 89 -2.95 -11.06 -12.37
N THR A 90 -3.92 -10.88 -13.26
CA THR A 90 -3.66 -10.87 -14.71
C THR A 90 -2.71 -9.73 -15.09
N GLY A 91 -2.96 -8.51 -14.61
CA GLY A 91 -2.03 -7.39 -14.80
C GLY A 91 -0.64 -7.62 -14.19
N VAL A 92 -0.53 -8.31 -13.04
CA VAL A 92 0.77 -8.70 -12.44
C VAL A 92 1.51 -9.67 -13.37
N ARG A 93 0.84 -10.67 -13.93
CA ARG A 93 1.44 -11.64 -14.87
C ARG A 93 1.89 -10.98 -16.18
N LEU A 94 1.20 -9.92 -16.60
CA LEU A 94 1.56 -9.11 -17.77
C LEU A 94 2.64 -8.05 -17.47
N GLY A 95 3.11 -7.95 -16.23
CA GLY A 95 4.14 -6.98 -15.84
C GLY A 95 3.65 -5.52 -15.75
N GLU A 96 2.34 -5.32 -15.71
CA GLU A 96 1.71 -3.99 -15.60
C GLU A 96 1.57 -3.55 -14.14
N PHE A 97 1.62 -4.50 -13.19
CA PHE A 97 1.73 -4.23 -11.77
C PHE A 97 3.10 -4.64 -11.21
N PRO A 98 3.64 -3.87 -10.25
CA PRO A 98 4.96 -4.14 -9.69
C PRO A 98 5.03 -5.43 -8.87
N ALA A 99 3.93 -5.79 -8.20
CA ALA A 99 3.86 -6.99 -7.37
C ALA A 99 2.40 -7.38 -7.08
N ASP A 100 2.26 -8.60 -6.55
CA ASP A 100 1.04 -9.07 -5.91
C ASP A 100 0.78 -8.28 -4.62
N MET A 101 -0.28 -7.45 -4.61
CA MET A 101 -0.57 -6.50 -3.52
C MET A 101 -0.77 -7.18 -2.16
N PRO A 102 -1.47 -8.32 -2.03
CA PRO A 102 -1.47 -9.15 -0.84
C PRO A 102 -0.08 -9.39 -0.25
N LYS A 103 0.95 -9.69 -1.06
CA LYS A 103 2.31 -9.85 -0.53
C LYS A 103 2.83 -8.55 0.10
N ILE A 104 2.57 -7.41 -0.54
CA ILE A 104 2.93 -6.09 0.00
C ILE A 104 2.17 -5.82 1.31
N PHE A 105 0.85 -6.04 1.36
CA PHE A 105 0.03 -5.89 2.56
C PHE A 105 0.53 -6.77 3.71
N GLY A 106 0.82 -8.05 3.43
CA GLY A 106 1.34 -8.98 4.43
C GLY A 106 2.70 -8.58 4.99
N MET A 107 3.59 -8.03 4.15
CA MET A 107 4.88 -7.49 4.59
C MET A 107 4.72 -6.24 5.45
N MET A 108 3.75 -5.38 5.13
CA MET A 108 3.43 -4.20 5.94
C MET A 108 2.86 -4.60 7.28
N TRP A 109 1.87 -5.50 7.30
CA TRP A 109 1.31 -6.03 8.53
C TRP A 109 2.38 -6.67 9.41
N SER A 110 3.28 -7.44 8.81
CA SER A 110 4.35 -8.11 9.56
C SER A 110 5.47 -7.15 10.00
N GLY A 111 5.46 -5.88 9.57
CA GLY A 111 6.49 -4.91 9.92
C GLY A 111 7.84 -5.13 9.21
N VAL A 112 7.86 -5.90 8.12
CA VAL A 112 9.08 -6.24 7.37
C VAL A 112 9.22 -5.48 6.05
N ALA A 113 8.27 -4.59 5.71
CA ALA A 113 8.27 -3.86 4.44
C ALA A 113 9.52 -2.97 4.23
N ALA A 114 10.02 -2.30 5.28
CA ALA A 114 11.25 -1.49 5.18
C ALA A 114 12.48 -2.36 4.88
N LYS A 115 12.57 -3.53 5.51
CA LYS A 115 13.64 -4.53 5.26
C LYS A 115 13.57 -5.05 3.83
N PHE A 116 12.37 -5.36 3.37
CA PHE A 116 12.11 -5.75 1.98
C PHE A 116 12.60 -4.70 0.98
N MET A 117 12.27 -3.42 1.19
CA MET A 117 12.77 -2.35 0.33
C MET A 117 14.29 -2.22 0.34
N GLY A 118 14.93 -2.39 1.51
CA GLY A 118 16.39 -2.48 1.59
C GLY A 118 16.96 -3.63 0.76
N ASN A 119 16.29 -4.77 0.74
CA ASN A 119 16.68 -5.93 -0.08
C ASN A 119 16.40 -5.72 -1.57
N VAL A 120 15.39 -4.94 -1.96
CA VAL A 120 15.19 -4.50 -3.35
C VAL A 120 16.37 -3.66 -3.82
N ILE A 121 16.80 -2.69 -2.99
CA ILE A 121 17.95 -1.82 -3.31
C ILE A 121 19.25 -2.63 -3.36
N ALA A 122 19.47 -3.56 -2.43
CA ALA A 122 20.65 -4.42 -2.43
C ALA A 122 20.73 -5.27 -3.72
N ASN A 123 19.61 -5.82 -4.19
CA ASN A 123 19.58 -6.55 -5.46
C ASN A 123 19.74 -5.62 -6.67
N LEU A 124 19.24 -4.38 -6.61
CA LEU A 124 19.48 -3.39 -7.65
C LEU A 124 20.97 -3.05 -7.78
N VAL A 125 21.72 -2.99 -6.67
CA VAL A 125 23.18 -2.82 -6.72
C VAL A 125 23.85 -3.96 -7.48
N LYS A 126 23.43 -5.21 -7.25
CA LYS A 126 23.93 -6.38 -7.98
C LYS A 126 23.67 -6.27 -9.48
N GLU A 127 22.46 -5.87 -9.86
CA GLU A 127 22.13 -5.64 -11.27
C GLU A 127 23.02 -4.57 -11.90
N ILE A 128 23.22 -3.43 -11.21
CA ILE A 128 24.08 -2.34 -11.71
C ILE A 128 25.54 -2.78 -11.83
N ALA A 129 26.05 -3.56 -10.87
CA ALA A 129 27.43 -4.08 -10.92
C ALA A 129 27.69 -4.98 -12.14
N ASN A 130 26.65 -5.63 -12.67
CA ASN A 130 26.74 -6.49 -13.84
C ASN A 130 26.52 -5.75 -15.18
N MET A 131 26.20 -4.45 -15.15
CA MET A 131 26.01 -3.66 -16.37
C MET A 131 27.34 -3.33 -17.07
N PRO A 132 27.32 -3.07 -18.39
CA PRO A 132 28.45 -2.48 -19.12
C PRO A 132 28.92 -1.19 -18.46
N GLU A 133 30.22 -0.91 -18.50
CA GLU A 133 30.85 0.19 -17.77
C GLU A 133 30.18 1.55 -17.98
N GLN A 134 29.91 1.93 -19.23
CA GLN A 134 29.26 3.20 -19.54
C GLN A 134 27.87 3.31 -18.91
N GLN A 135 27.07 2.24 -18.98
CA GLN A 135 25.73 2.21 -18.39
C GLN A 135 25.78 2.20 -16.86
N ARG A 136 26.71 1.42 -16.28
CA ARG A 136 26.96 1.37 -14.84
C ARG A 136 27.36 2.74 -14.30
N ASN A 137 28.34 3.39 -14.91
CA ASN A 137 28.83 4.71 -14.50
C ASN A 137 27.72 5.76 -14.55
N ARG A 138 26.91 5.79 -15.62
CA ARG A 138 25.74 6.66 -15.71
C ARG A 138 24.74 6.41 -14.59
N MET A 139 24.39 5.15 -14.35
CA MET A 139 23.40 4.76 -13.32
C MET A 139 23.87 5.06 -11.90
N ILE A 140 25.18 4.93 -11.64
CA ILE A 140 25.79 5.28 -10.35
C ILE A 140 25.83 6.81 -10.19
N ALA A 141 26.25 7.56 -11.22
CA ALA A 141 26.29 9.03 -11.19
C ALA A 141 24.92 9.65 -10.89
N GLU A 142 23.87 9.20 -11.59
CA GLU A 142 22.49 9.65 -11.34
C GLU A 142 22.05 9.37 -9.89
N ARG A 143 22.41 8.21 -9.32
CA ARG A 143 22.08 7.84 -7.94
C ARG A 143 22.88 8.63 -6.90
N VAL A 144 24.17 8.83 -7.12
CA VAL A 144 25.05 9.61 -6.24
C VAL A 144 24.60 11.06 -6.18
N GLN A 145 24.33 11.69 -7.34
CA GLN A 145 23.75 13.03 -7.40
C GLN A 145 22.41 13.11 -6.70
N TRP A 146 21.60 12.06 -6.80
CA TRP A 146 20.32 12.01 -6.13
C TRP A 146 20.43 11.91 -4.61
N LEU A 147 21.24 10.98 -4.10
CA LEU A 147 21.46 10.76 -2.66
C LEU A 147 21.87 12.05 -1.94
N SER A 148 22.68 12.90 -2.60
CA SER A 148 23.13 14.15 -2.00
C SER A 148 21.99 15.14 -1.73
N ASN A 149 20.84 15.00 -2.40
CA ASN A 149 19.69 15.92 -2.26
C ASN A 149 18.60 15.36 -1.34
N LEU A 150 18.80 14.18 -0.76
CA LEU A 150 17.84 13.59 0.19
C LEU A 150 17.91 14.23 1.57
N PRO A 151 16.82 14.19 2.35
CA PRO A 151 16.89 14.35 3.80
C PRO A 151 17.84 13.33 4.42
N ASP A 152 18.47 13.70 5.53
CA ASP A 152 19.57 12.94 6.15
C ASP A 152 19.18 11.49 6.48
N ASP A 153 18.02 11.27 7.12
CA ASP A 153 17.53 9.92 7.45
C ASP A 153 17.28 9.05 6.22
N ALA A 154 16.64 9.62 5.19
CA ALA A 154 16.38 8.90 3.94
C ALA A 154 17.69 8.54 3.23
N ARG A 155 18.67 9.45 3.24
CA ARG A 155 19.99 9.21 2.68
C ARG A 155 20.72 8.08 3.41
N LYS A 156 20.75 8.11 4.74
CA LYS A 156 21.34 7.07 5.59
C LYS A 156 20.74 5.70 5.29
N MET A 157 19.41 5.61 5.23
CA MET A 157 18.71 4.37 4.91
C MET A 157 19.11 3.82 3.53
N MET A 158 19.14 4.69 2.50
CA MET A 158 19.50 4.29 1.14
C MET A 158 20.96 3.88 1.03
N MET A 159 21.88 4.64 1.65
CA MET A 159 23.30 4.32 1.67
C MET A 159 23.57 3.01 2.41
N LEU A 160 22.93 2.76 3.55
CA LEU A 160 23.00 1.47 4.25
C LEU A 160 22.54 0.31 3.37
N ALA A 161 21.41 0.46 2.67
CA ALA A 161 20.92 -0.57 1.75
C ALA A 161 21.86 -0.80 0.57
N MET A 162 22.50 0.26 0.07
CA MET A 162 23.52 0.16 -0.99
C MET A 162 24.81 -0.50 -0.49
N MET A 163 25.35 -0.09 0.66
CA MET A 163 26.52 -0.71 1.30
C MET A 163 26.30 -2.21 1.47
N ARG A 164 25.12 -2.59 1.96
CA ARG A 164 24.72 -3.99 2.04
C ARG A 164 24.74 -4.69 0.68
N GLY A 165 24.22 -4.05 -0.36
CA GLY A 165 24.28 -4.57 -1.72
C GLY A 165 25.73 -4.80 -2.19
N ILE A 166 26.62 -3.85 -1.91
CA ILE A 166 28.06 -3.89 -2.24
C ILE A 166 28.77 -5.03 -1.50
N GLU A 167 28.46 -5.23 -0.20
CA GLU A 167 29.00 -6.34 0.60
C GLU A 167 28.60 -7.71 0.02
N MET A 168 27.44 -7.82 -0.61
CA MET A 168 26.98 -9.06 -1.24
C MET A 168 27.58 -9.32 -2.62
N LEU A 169 28.37 -8.40 -3.18
CA LEU A 169 29.04 -8.59 -4.47
C LEU A 169 30.27 -9.50 -4.31
N PRO A 170 30.62 -10.30 -5.35
CA PRO A 170 31.96 -10.84 -5.51
C PRO A 170 33.03 -9.74 -5.48
N ASP A 171 34.24 -10.05 -5.04
CA ASP A 171 35.29 -9.04 -4.79
C ASP A 171 35.66 -8.24 -6.06
N ASP A 172 35.73 -8.89 -7.23
CA ASP A 172 36.00 -8.25 -8.52
C ASP A 172 34.91 -7.24 -8.90
N LYS A 173 33.63 -7.62 -8.69
CA LYS A 173 32.48 -6.74 -8.94
C LYS A 173 32.39 -5.62 -7.92
N ARG A 174 32.76 -5.90 -6.67
CA ARG A 174 32.79 -4.92 -5.58
C ARG A 174 33.80 -3.82 -5.88
N GLU A 175 35.03 -4.19 -6.26
CA GLU A 175 36.08 -3.23 -6.61
C GLU A 175 35.65 -2.33 -7.77
N VAL A 176 35.14 -2.91 -8.85
CA VAL A 176 34.65 -2.18 -10.02
C VAL A 176 33.50 -1.23 -9.65
N PHE A 177 32.54 -1.68 -8.84
CA PHE A 177 31.41 -0.86 -8.42
C PHE A 177 31.88 0.31 -7.53
N VAL A 178 32.75 0.05 -6.56
CA VAL A 178 33.30 1.09 -5.66
C VAL A 178 34.13 2.10 -6.45
N LYS A 179 34.95 1.66 -7.42
CA LYS A 179 35.68 2.56 -8.32
C LYS A 179 34.73 3.49 -9.07
N SER A 180 33.69 2.95 -9.70
CA SER A 180 32.66 3.76 -10.38
C SER A 180 31.95 4.72 -9.41
N GLN A 181 31.74 4.34 -8.15
CA GLN A 181 31.15 5.19 -7.13
C GLN A 181 32.08 6.35 -6.73
N ILE A 182 33.38 6.09 -6.55
CA ILE A 182 34.39 7.13 -6.26
C ILE A 182 34.48 8.12 -7.41
N GLU A 183 34.49 7.63 -8.65
CA GLU A 183 34.48 8.46 -9.85
C GLU A 183 33.21 9.34 -9.91
N ALA A 184 32.02 8.75 -9.72
CA ALA A 184 30.79 9.52 -9.65
C ALA A 184 30.80 10.57 -8.53
N LEU A 185 31.33 10.24 -7.35
CA LEU A 185 31.47 11.17 -6.22
C LEU A 185 32.44 12.31 -6.53
N SER A 186 33.52 12.06 -7.28
CA SER A 186 34.52 13.08 -7.61
C SER A 186 33.97 14.17 -8.53
N THR A 187 32.97 13.83 -9.37
CA THR A 187 32.27 14.77 -10.26
C THR A 187 31.25 15.67 -9.56
N LEU A 188 30.88 15.37 -8.30
CA LEU A 188 29.92 16.19 -7.57
C LEU A 188 30.54 17.51 -7.07
N PRO A 189 29.73 18.60 -6.98
CA PRO A 189 30.13 19.80 -6.26
C PRO A 189 30.59 19.49 -4.83
N ALA A 190 31.59 20.22 -4.34
CA ALA A 190 32.23 19.97 -3.05
C ALA A 190 31.24 19.89 -1.88
N GLU A 191 30.22 20.76 -1.86
CA GLU A 191 29.15 20.76 -0.86
C GLU A 191 28.37 19.43 -0.86
N LYS A 192 27.90 18.98 -2.02
CA LYS A 192 27.14 17.73 -2.18
C LYS A 192 28.00 16.51 -1.86
N ARG A 193 29.26 16.53 -2.26
CA ARG A 193 30.24 15.48 -1.93
C ARG A 193 30.49 15.40 -0.43
N SER A 194 30.72 16.54 0.24
CA SER A 194 30.93 16.61 1.70
C SER A 194 29.73 16.03 2.47
N VAL A 195 28.52 16.34 2.03
CA VAL A 195 27.29 15.80 2.60
C VAL A 195 27.24 14.27 2.52
N LEU A 196 27.62 13.68 1.38
CA LEU A 196 27.66 12.22 1.22
C LEU A 196 28.79 11.57 2.02
N MET A 197 29.97 12.19 2.05
CA MET A 197 31.12 11.68 2.81
C MET A 197 30.84 11.68 4.31
N ARG A 198 30.29 12.78 4.86
CA ARG A 198 29.87 12.83 6.26
C ARG A 198 28.85 11.73 6.60
N THR A 199 27.86 11.51 5.72
CA THR A 199 26.90 10.42 5.92
C THR A 199 27.59 9.06 5.88
N MET A 200 28.54 8.82 4.96
CA MET A 200 29.31 7.57 4.89
C MET A 200 30.14 7.37 6.16
N ASP A 201 30.84 8.39 6.62
CA ASP A 201 31.66 8.37 7.83
C ASP A 201 30.79 8.02 9.03
N GLU A 202 29.65 8.70 9.22
CA GLU A 202 28.70 8.38 10.29
C GLU A 202 28.24 6.92 10.23
N LEU A 203 27.95 6.38 9.05
CA LEU A 203 27.53 4.98 8.89
C LEU A 203 28.66 3.99 9.17
N VAL A 204 29.89 4.28 8.76
CA VAL A 204 31.07 3.42 9.00
C VAL A 204 31.47 3.47 10.47
N PHE A 205 31.53 4.66 11.08
CA PHE A 205 31.85 4.82 12.49
C PHE A 205 30.77 4.18 13.37
N SER A 206 29.49 4.42 13.09
CA SER A 206 28.40 3.77 13.83
C SER A 206 28.44 2.26 13.67
N ALA A 207 28.82 1.73 12.51
CA ALA A 207 29.03 0.29 12.30
C ALA A 207 30.19 -0.30 13.14
N SER A 208 31.17 0.54 13.51
CA SER A 208 32.37 0.15 14.25
C SER A 208 32.27 0.28 15.78
N SER A 209 31.43 1.19 16.30
CA SER A 209 31.56 1.67 17.68
C SER A 209 30.82 0.85 18.75
N GLU A 210 29.71 0.17 18.45
CA GLU A 210 28.90 -0.46 19.51
C GLU A 210 28.04 -1.62 18.97
N ASN A 211 28.12 -2.82 19.56
CA ASN A 211 27.07 -3.86 19.53
C ASN A 211 26.58 -4.45 18.17
N ILE A 212 27.34 -4.33 17.08
CA ILE A 212 26.91 -4.69 15.70
C ILE A 212 27.38 -6.10 15.26
N ARG A 213 27.12 -7.11 16.09
CA ARG A 213 26.98 -8.50 15.61
C ARG A 213 25.52 -8.97 15.65
N GLU A 214 24.74 -8.53 16.62
CA GLU A 214 23.30 -8.88 16.69
C GLU A 214 22.40 -8.01 15.81
N ASN A 215 22.81 -6.77 15.49
CA ASN A 215 21.96 -5.80 14.78
C ASN A 215 22.34 -5.49 13.32
N ARG A 216 23.27 -6.21 12.68
CA ARG A 216 23.64 -6.01 11.25
C ARG A 216 22.47 -6.19 10.26
N GLY A 217 21.31 -6.65 10.73
CA GLY A 217 20.08 -6.73 9.94
C GLY A 217 19.04 -5.66 10.24
N VAL A 218 19.14 -4.93 11.35
CA VAL A 218 18.05 -4.09 11.84
C VAL A 218 18.31 -2.64 11.46
N ILE A 219 17.69 -2.19 10.36
CA ILE A 219 17.55 -0.75 10.09
C ILE A 219 16.95 -0.14 11.38
N PRO A 220 17.65 0.80 12.05
CA PRO A 220 17.21 1.35 13.32
C PRO A 220 15.75 1.78 13.23
N ALA A 221 14.94 1.50 14.25
CA ALA A 221 13.52 1.84 14.20
C ALA A 221 13.28 3.32 13.90
N LYS A 222 14.22 4.20 14.29
CA LYS A 222 14.25 5.63 13.93
C LYS A 222 14.48 5.88 12.43
N LEU A 223 15.37 5.10 11.80
CA LEU A 223 15.64 5.15 10.35
C LEU A 223 14.54 4.46 9.52
N ARG A 224 13.75 3.55 10.09
CA ARG A 224 12.55 3.00 9.43
C ARG A 224 11.47 4.06 9.16
N MET A 225 11.53 5.20 9.86
CA MET A 225 10.50 6.25 9.84
C MET A 225 10.90 7.49 9.02
N ALA A 226 11.75 7.34 8.00
CA ALA A 226 12.20 8.48 7.19
C ALA A 226 11.03 9.18 6.49
N THR A 227 10.60 10.24 7.15
CA THR A 227 9.66 11.34 6.91
C THR A 227 8.67 11.29 5.73
N PRO A 228 7.37 11.54 6.03
CA PRO A 228 6.37 12.01 5.07
C PRO A 228 6.93 13.15 4.21
N GLY A 229 7.08 12.95 2.90
CA GLY A 229 7.43 14.03 1.95
C GLY A 229 8.86 14.01 1.39
N GLY A 230 9.82 13.32 2.01
CA GLY A 230 11.17 13.12 1.43
C GLY A 230 11.17 12.25 0.17
N HIS A 231 10.07 11.53 -0.06
CA HIS A 231 9.94 10.52 -1.11
C HIS A 231 9.72 11.05 -2.53
N LYS A 232 9.27 12.31 -2.70
CA LYS A 232 8.99 12.89 -4.03
C LYS A 232 10.19 12.88 -4.97
N LYS A 233 11.41 12.74 -4.43
CA LYS A 233 12.63 12.77 -5.20
C LYS A 233 13.24 11.38 -5.47
N MET A 234 12.75 10.26 -4.90
CA MET A 234 13.42 8.95 -5.06
C MET A 234 13.63 8.54 -6.52
N PRO A 235 14.79 7.95 -6.91
CA PRO A 235 15.02 7.44 -8.25
C PRO A 235 14.02 6.33 -8.42
N LYS A 236 13.07 6.57 -9.31
CA LYS A 236 11.98 5.66 -9.49
C LYS A 236 12.48 4.43 -10.23
N ILE A 237 12.28 3.27 -9.64
CA ILE A 237 12.51 1.97 -10.25
C ILE A 237 11.34 1.74 -11.22
N SER A 238 11.62 1.32 -12.45
CA SER A 238 10.54 0.97 -13.38
C SER A 238 9.69 -0.17 -12.78
N VAL A 239 8.40 -0.25 -13.14
CA VAL A 239 7.55 -1.39 -12.73
C VAL A 239 8.20 -2.71 -13.13
N GLN A 240 8.81 -2.78 -14.31
CA GLN A 240 9.49 -3.98 -14.82
C GLN A 240 10.73 -4.35 -14.00
N ASP A 241 11.57 -3.36 -13.66
CA ASP A 241 12.74 -3.61 -12.81
C ASP A 241 12.30 -4.04 -11.41
N PHE A 242 11.29 -3.41 -10.85
CA PHE A 242 10.78 -3.79 -9.54
C PHE A 242 10.22 -5.22 -9.57
N PHE A 243 9.43 -5.57 -10.58
CA PHE A 243 8.89 -6.91 -10.78
C PHE A 243 10.01 -7.96 -10.88
N ARG A 244 11.09 -7.65 -11.61
CA ARG A 244 12.28 -8.52 -11.73
C ARG A 244 13.05 -8.67 -10.42
N LEU A 245 13.19 -7.59 -9.65
CA LEU A 245 13.90 -7.58 -8.36
C LEU A 245 13.07 -8.20 -7.22
N PHE A 246 11.75 -8.19 -7.34
CA PHE A 246 10.83 -8.57 -6.28
C PHE A 246 11.07 -9.99 -5.73
N PRO A 247 11.16 -11.07 -6.54
CA PRO A 247 11.27 -12.43 -6.01
C PRO A 247 12.53 -12.65 -5.15
N ALA A 248 13.68 -12.14 -5.61
CA ALA A 248 14.95 -12.25 -4.89
C ALA A 248 14.91 -11.46 -3.57
N ALA A 249 14.43 -10.21 -3.62
CA ALA A 249 14.30 -9.37 -2.43
C ALA A 249 13.30 -9.97 -1.42
N PHE A 250 12.19 -10.53 -1.91
CA PHE A 250 11.17 -11.17 -1.10
C PHE A 250 11.74 -12.39 -0.38
N SER A 251 12.34 -13.33 -1.11
CA SER A 251 12.95 -14.54 -0.54
C SER A 251 14.03 -14.22 0.49
N MET A 252 14.91 -13.26 0.19
CA MET A 252 15.94 -12.79 1.11
C MET A 252 15.34 -12.22 2.40
N THR A 253 14.27 -11.44 2.30
CA THR A 253 13.57 -10.88 3.47
C THR A 253 12.95 -11.96 4.34
N LEU A 254 12.28 -12.94 3.73
CA LEU A 254 11.69 -14.07 4.46
C LEU A 254 12.73 -14.84 5.27
N LYS A 255 13.89 -15.12 4.66
CA LYS A 255 15.00 -15.84 5.29
C LYS A 255 15.58 -15.05 6.48
N GLU A 256 15.78 -13.75 6.30
CA GLU A 256 16.39 -12.87 7.31
C GLU A 256 15.49 -12.66 8.52
N GLU A 257 14.20 -12.42 8.27
CA GLU A 257 13.20 -12.17 9.32
C GLU A 257 12.60 -13.48 9.86
N LYS A 258 13.08 -14.64 9.39
CA LYS A 258 12.62 -15.99 9.77
C LYS A 258 11.10 -16.13 9.70
N ILE A 259 10.49 -15.55 8.66
CA ILE A 259 9.04 -15.54 8.44
C ILE A 259 8.68 -16.35 7.20
N SER A 260 7.62 -17.16 7.28
CA SER A 260 7.18 -17.98 6.16
C SER A 260 6.43 -17.16 5.11
N ALA A 261 6.58 -17.54 3.83
CA ALA A 261 5.80 -16.95 2.74
C ALA A 261 4.29 -17.10 2.96
N ALA A 262 3.85 -18.25 3.50
CA ALA A 262 2.46 -18.53 3.80
C ALA A 262 1.87 -17.54 4.80
N ARG A 263 2.63 -17.15 5.85
CA ARG A 263 2.17 -16.14 6.82
C ARG A 263 2.00 -14.77 6.18
N ILE A 264 2.94 -14.35 5.33
CA ILE A 264 2.83 -13.09 4.58
C ILE A 264 1.60 -13.12 3.67
N LEU A 265 1.39 -14.20 2.92
CA LEU A 265 0.25 -14.34 2.04
C LEU A 265 -1.07 -14.31 2.83
N PHE A 266 -1.16 -15.08 3.91
CA PHE A 266 -2.36 -15.12 4.76
C PHE A 266 -2.72 -13.73 5.30
N LEU A 267 -1.78 -13.03 5.94
CA LEU A 267 -2.01 -11.68 6.46
C LEU A 267 -2.37 -10.69 5.34
N GLY A 268 -1.72 -10.84 4.19
CA GLY A 268 -1.96 -10.04 3.01
C GLY A 268 -3.36 -10.18 2.43
N TYR A 269 -3.81 -11.41 2.21
CA TYR A 269 -5.14 -11.70 1.70
C TYR A 269 -6.21 -11.37 2.74
N LEU A 270 -6.00 -11.71 4.02
CA LEU A 270 -6.91 -11.33 5.09
C LEU A 270 -7.17 -9.82 5.10
N TRP A 271 -6.10 -9.02 5.04
CA TRP A 271 -6.21 -7.57 4.94
C TRP A 271 -6.94 -7.11 3.68
N HIS A 272 -6.61 -7.72 2.54
CA HIS A 272 -7.21 -7.36 1.27
C HIS A 272 -8.71 -7.59 1.26
N PHE A 273 -9.15 -8.74 1.77
CA PHE A 273 -10.57 -9.09 1.94
C PHE A 273 -11.28 -8.19 2.94
N ILE A 274 -10.64 -7.83 4.06
CA ILE A 274 -11.20 -6.88 5.02
C ILE A 274 -11.45 -5.53 4.32
N ASN A 275 -10.48 -5.00 3.56
CA ASN A 275 -10.68 -3.74 2.81
C ASN A 275 -11.82 -3.85 1.80
N GLY A 276 -11.90 -4.94 1.04
CA GLY A 276 -13.00 -5.11 0.09
C GLY A 276 -14.37 -5.22 0.77
N ALA A 277 -14.45 -5.95 1.89
CA ALA A 277 -15.64 -6.01 2.71
C ALA A 277 -16.02 -4.62 3.24
N THR A 278 -15.08 -3.79 3.69
CA THR A 278 -15.40 -2.44 4.16
C THR A 278 -15.90 -1.53 3.03
N TYR A 279 -15.36 -1.63 1.81
CA TYR A 279 -15.90 -0.91 0.66
C TYR A 279 -17.31 -1.37 0.28
N GLY A 280 -17.58 -2.67 0.37
CA GLY A 280 -18.92 -3.21 0.12
C GLY A 280 -19.93 -2.79 1.18
N ILE A 281 -19.56 -2.83 2.47
CA ILE A 281 -20.39 -2.31 3.57
C ILE A 281 -20.61 -0.81 3.41
N ALA A 282 -19.58 -0.03 3.07
CA ALA A 282 -19.72 1.41 2.87
C ALA A 282 -20.71 1.72 1.73
N TYR A 283 -20.64 0.97 0.62
CA TYR A 283 -21.59 1.10 -0.48
C TYR A 283 -23.04 0.85 -0.02
N THR A 284 -23.31 -0.27 0.64
CA THR A 284 -24.67 -0.62 1.06
C THR A 284 -25.18 0.27 2.19
N MET A 285 -24.31 0.75 3.08
CA MET A 285 -24.65 1.73 4.10
C MET A 285 -24.99 3.10 3.50
N LEU A 286 -24.36 3.48 2.39
CA LEU A 286 -24.59 4.76 1.70
C LEU A 286 -25.74 4.72 0.70
N PHE A 287 -25.95 3.60 0.00
CA PHE A 287 -26.91 3.53 -1.11
C PHE A 287 -27.96 2.43 -0.97
N GLY A 288 -27.95 1.64 0.11
CA GLY A 288 -28.88 0.53 0.29
C GLY A 288 -28.81 -0.47 -0.86
N ARG A 289 -29.98 -0.82 -1.41
CA ARG A 289 -30.12 -1.64 -2.62
C ARG A 289 -29.51 -0.93 -3.84
N GLY A 290 -29.66 0.38 -3.92
CA GLY A 290 -29.09 1.23 -4.98
C GLY A 290 -29.57 0.86 -6.39
N SER A 291 -28.68 1.03 -7.36
CA SER A 291 -28.86 0.72 -8.78
C SER A 291 -27.52 0.34 -9.40
N TRP A 292 -27.51 -0.16 -10.65
CA TRP A 292 -26.25 -0.42 -11.35
C TRP A 292 -25.46 0.87 -11.56
N THR A 293 -26.15 1.97 -11.85
CA THR A 293 -25.54 3.28 -12.05
C THR A 293 -24.80 3.73 -10.80
N LEU A 294 -25.42 3.64 -9.61
CA LEU A 294 -24.76 3.98 -8.35
C LEU A 294 -23.58 3.05 -8.07
N ALA A 295 -23.72 1.76 -8.35
CA ALA A 295 -22.64 0.79 -8.16
C ALA A 295 -21.44 1.09 -9.08
N ILE A 296 -21.67 1.43 -10.35
CA ILE A 296 -20.62 1.83 -11.30
C ILE A 296 -19.95 3.13 -10.85
N LEU A 297 -20.73 4.14 -10.45
CA LEU A 297 -20.20 5.40 -9.92
C LEU A 297 -19.35 5.17 -8.67
N TRP A 298 -19.76 4.25 -7.78
CA TRP A 298 -18.97 3.83 -6.63
C TRP A 298 -17.64 3.20 -7.04
N GLY A 299 -17.63 2.30 -8.03
CA GLY A 299 -16.41 1.71 -8.57
C GLY A 299 -15.43 2.75 -9.14
N ILE A 300 -15.95 3.69 -9.92
CA ILE A 300 -15.18 4.82 -10.47
C ILE A 300 -14.61 5.67 -9.34
N PHE A 301 -15.41 5.97 -8.31
CA PHE A 301 -14.99 6.74 -7.15
C PHE A 301 -13.85 6.05 -6.40
N VAL A 302 -14.00 4.76 -6.05
CA VAL A 302 -12.96 4.00 -5.33
C VAL A 302 -11.68 3.93 -6.18
N PHE A 303 -11.80 3.68 -7.48
CA PHE A 303 -10.67 3.72 -8.41
C PHE A 303 -9.97 5.09 -8.38
N ALA A 304 -10.72 6.20 -8.50
CA ALA A 304 -10.16 7.54 -8.54
C ALA A 304 -9.40 7.88 -7.24
N VAL A 305 -10.00 7.55 -6.08
CA VAL A 305 -9.35 7.71 -4.77
C VAL A 305 -8.07 6.88 -4.70
N MET A 306 -8.12 5.60 -5.11
CA MET A 306 -6.94 4.75 -5.09
C MET A 306 -5.84 5.28 -6.00
N MET A 307 -6.18 5.78 -7.19
CA MET A 307 -5.22 6.39 -8.12
C MET A 307 -4.62 7.69 -7.60
N ALA A 308 -5.35 8.46 -6.81
CA ALA A 308 -4.81 9.64 -6.13
C ALA A 308 -3.82 9.25 -5.01
N VAL A 309 -4.12 8.18 -4.26
CA VAL A 309 -3.31 7.76 -3.11
C VAL A 309 -2.09 6.94 -3.53
N MET A 310 -2.17 6.09 -4.55
CA MET A 310 -1.13 5.12 -4.86
C MET A 310 0.27 5.71 -5.15
N PRO A 311 0.44 6.82 -5.90
CA PRO A 311 1.77 7.42 -6.09
C PRO A 311 2.45 7.83 -4.79
N THR A 312 1.65 8.15 -3.75
CA THR A 312 2.17 8.47 -2.42
C THR A 312 2.56 7.22 -1.63
N MET A 313 1.89 6.09 -1.87
CA MET A 313 2.19 4.80 -1.21
C MET A 313 3.39 4.07 -1.80
N MET A 314 3.65 4.25 -3.10
CA MET A 314 4.76 3.61 -3.82
C MET A 314 5.65 4.64 -4.53
N PRO A 315 6.24 5.59 -3.79
CA PRO A 315 6.97 6.71 -4.40
C PRO A 315 8.26 6.30 -5.12
N ALA A 316 8.79 5.11 -4.80
CA ALA A 316 9.97 4.54 -5.43
C ALA A 316 9.66 3.86 -6.78
N ILE A 317 8.39 3.78 -7.21
CA ILE A 317 8.00 3.08 -8.45
C ILE A 317 7.62 4.08 -9.53
N ARG A 318 8.14 3.87 -10.75
CA ARG A 318 7.75 4.60 -11.95
C ARG A 318 6.68 3.81 -12.68
N PHE A 319 5.43 4.22 -12.50
CA PHE A 319 4.28 3.66 -13.22
C PHE A 319 4.34 3.99 -14.71
N ASN A 320 3.92 3.03 -15.54
CA ASN A 320 3.89 3.14 -17.00
C ASN A 320 2.55 3.74 -17.46
N TYR A 321 2.42 5.07 -17.41
CA TYR A 321 1.20 5.74 -17.86
C TYR A 321 1.15 5.85 -19.39
N PRO A 322 -0.03 5.66 -20.04
CA PRO A 322 -1.35 5.46 -19.43
C PRO A 322 -1.71 4.00 -19.13
N ARG A 323 -0.92 3.01 -19.57
CA ARG A 323 -1.25 1.57 -19.45
C ARG A 323 -1.55 1.16 -18.02
N PHE A 324 -0.80 1.71 -17.07
CA PHE A 324 -1.00 1.49 -15.65
C PHE A 324 -2.41 1.85 -15.18
N PHE A 325 -3.12 2.82 -15.78
CA PHE A 325 -4.49 3.16 -15.38
C PHE A 325 -5.52 2.10 -15.78
N ILE A 326 -5.27 1.36 -16.86
CA ILE A 326 -6.26 0.48 -17.49
C ILE A 326 -6.59 -0.69 -16.56
N PHE A 327 -5.57 -1.39 -16.06
CA PHE A 327 -5.78 -2.58 -15.22
C PHE A 327 -6.44 -2.28 -13.86
N PRO A 328 -6.01 -1.27 -13.08
CA PRO A 328 -6.71 -0.83 -11.89
C PRO A 328 -8.16 -0.45 -12.20
N PHE A 329 -8.42 0.31 -13.26
CA PHE A 329 -9.79 0.68 -13.64
C PHE A 329 -10.64 -0.56 -13.89
N MET A 330 -10.19 -1.47 -14.76
CA MET A 330 -10.88 -2.72 -15.04
C MET A 330 -11.09 -3.57 -13.79
N ALA A 331 -10.11 -3.63 -12.89
CA ALA A 331 -10.21 -4.39 -11.65
C ALA A 331 -11.27 -3.82 -10.70
N HIS A 332 -11.42 -2.49 -10.65
CA HIS A 332 -12.48 -1.85 -9.85
C HIS A 332 -13.85 -2.02 -10.49
N ILE A 333 -13.96 -1.96 -11.82
CA ILE A 333 -15.22 -2.30 -12.50
C ILE A 333 -15.61 -3.77 -12.25
N ALA A 334 -14.64 -4.69 -12.31
CA ALA A 334 -14.88 -6.10 -12.00
C ALA A 334 -15.33 -6.32 -10.55
N MET A 335 -14.76 -5.56 -9.60
CA MET A 335 -15.19 -5.57 -8.19
C MET A 335 -16.67 -5.21 -8.00
N ILE A 336 -17.17 -4.27 -8.81
CA ILE A 336 -18.54 -3.75 -8.69
C ILE A 336 -19.59 -4.76 -9.12
N VAL A 337 -19.31 -5.62 -10.09
CA VAL A 337 -20.30 -6.58 -10.61
C VAL A 337 -20.92 -7.46 -9.52
N PRO A 338 -20.15 -8.22 -8.71
CA PRO A 338 -20.73 -9.03 -7.63
C PRO A 338 -21.30 -8.16 -6.50
N LEU A 339 -20.72 -7.00 -6.19
CA LEU A 339 -21.26 -6.09 -5.19
C LEU A 339 -22.67 -5.59 -5.57
N ALA A 340 -22.84 -5.16 -6.82
CA ALA A 340 -24.11 -4.75 -7.38
C ALA A 340 -25.12 -5.90 -7.41
N ILE A 341 -24.70 -7.11 -7.78
CA ILE A 341 -25.57 -8.29 -7.74
C ILE A 341 -26.07 -8.56 -6.31
N CYS A 342 -25.16 -8.57 -5.33
CA CYS A 342 -25.51 -8.75 -3.91
C CYS A 342 -26.49 -7.67 -3.43
N ALA A 343 -26.20 -6.40 -3.71
CA ALA A 343 -27.05 -5.30 -3.29
C ALA A 343 -28.42 -5.32 -3.99
N LEU A 344 -28.47 -5.50 -5.31
CA LEU A 344 -29.68 -5.35 -6.10
C LEU A 344 -30.63 -6.54 -6.03
N TYR A 345 -30.11 -7.77 -5.84
CA TYR A 345 -30.95 -8.97 -5.92
C TYR A 345 -31.18 -9.65 -4.58
N PHE A 346 -30.28 -9.49 -3.61
CA PHE A 346 -30.39 -10.19 -2.33
C PHE A 346 -30.76 -9.28 -1.16
N MET A 347 -30.53 -7.97 -1.27
CA MET A 347 -30.89 -7.03 -0.23
C MET A 347 -32.40 -6.75 -0.21
N PRO A 348 -33.08 -6.87 0.95
CA PRO A 348 -34.48 -6.48 1.07
C PRO A 348 -34.66 -4.99 0.77
N ALA A 349 -35.69 -4.64 0.00
CA ALA A 349 -35.98 -3.24 -0.34
C ALA A 349 -36.14 -2.38 0.94
N ALA A 350 -36.81 -2.93 1.97
CA ALA A 350 -37.01 -2.28 3.26
C ALA A 350 -35.70 -1.92 3.97
N ALA A 351 -34.59 -2.62 3.72
CA ALA A 351 -33.31 -2.25 4.32
C ALA A 351 -32.73 -0.94 3.77
N SER A 352 -33.15 -0.52 2.57
CA SER A 352 -32.64 0.69 1.91
C SER A 352 -33.08 1.98 2.59
N SER A 353 -34.22 1.98 3.32
CA SER A 353 -34.67 3.15 4.05
C SER A 353 -33.78 3.48 5.27
N ALA A 354 -32.91 2.57 5.69
CA ALA A 354 -31.89 2.81 6.71
C ALA A 354 -30.62 3.47 6.15
N SER A 355 -30.57 3.75 4.84
CA SER A 355 -29.40 4.31 4.15
C SER A 355 -29.63 5.79 3.80
N PRO A 356 -28.86 6.74 4.39
CA PRO A 356 -29.10 8.16 4.19
C PRO A 356 -28.83 8.61 2.74
N GLY A 357 -27.82 8.05 2.07
CA GLY A 357 -27.54 8.40 0.69
C GLY A 357 -28.58 7.85 -0.28
N TYR A 358 -29.18 6.69 -0.01
CA TYR A 358 -30.34 6.20 -0.76
C TYR A 358 -31.50 7.21 -0.71
N LEU A 359 -31.87 7.67 0.50
CA LEU A 359 -32.96 8.65 0.68
C LEU A 359 -32.68 9.98 -0.03
N ILE A 360 -31.41 10.43 -0.03
CA ILE A 360 -30.98 11.63 -0.75
C ILE A 360 -31.09 11.42 -2.27
N VAL A 361 -30.62 10.29 -2.79
CA VAL A 361 -30.67 9.98 -4.22
C VAL A 361 -32.11 9.82 -4.69
N GLU A 362 -32.95 9.08 -3.97
CA GLU A 362 -34.37 8.92 -4.27
C GLU A 362 -35.09 10.27 -4.35
N ARG A 363 -34.72 11.22 -3.48
CA ARG A 363 -35.35 12.53 -3.45
C ARG A 363 -34.90 13.45 -4.58
N PHE A 364 -33.60 13.56 -4.81
CA PHE A 364 -33.04 14.60 -5.69
C PHE A 364 -32.61 14.07 -7.06
N PHE A 365 -32.30 12.79 -7.14
CA PHE A 365 -31.79 12.14 -8.35
C PHE A 365 -32.47 10.78 -8.60
N PRO A 366 -33.82 10.69 -8.57
CA PRO A 366 -34.52 9.41 -8.67
C PRO A 366 -34.19 8.67 -9.98
N TRP A 367 -33.86 9.42 -11.04
CA TRP A 367 -33.41 8.87 -12.33
C TRP A 367 -32.17 7.96 -12.20
N LEU A 368 -31.33 8.14 -11.17
CA LEU A 368 -30.19 7.26 -10.90
C LEU A 368 -30.62 5.89 -10.38
N LEU A 369 -31.83 5.72 -9.85
CA LEU A 369 -32.31 4.44 -9.27
C LEU A 369 -32.93 3.48 -10.30
N TYR A 370 -33.24 3.96 -11.50
CA TYR A 370 -33.92 3.15 -12.52
C TYR A 370 -32.98 2.32 -13.40
N TRP A 371 -31.66 2.55 -13.32
CA TRP A 371 -30.65 1.96 -14.20
C TRP A 371 -29.63 1.12 -13.44
#